data_AF-A0AAU5NHD4-F1
#
_entry.id   AF-A0AAU5NHD4-F1
#
_cell.length_a   1.000
_cell.length_b   1.000
_cell.length_c   1.000
_cell.angle_alpha   90.00
_cell.angle_beta   90.00
_cell.angle_gamma   90.00
#
_symmetry.space_group_name_H-M   'P 1'
#
loop_
_entity.id
_entity.type
_entity.pdbx_description
1 polymer ?
#
loop_
_entity_poly.entity_id
_entity_poly.type
_entity_poly.pdbx_seq_one_letter_code
_entity_poly.pdbx_strand_id
1 'polypeptide(L)'
;MRTALRTALALVALVGTATASVATATAAGAATATASSTTSACVAAKTIPSVFGGWKVKLVNSADRGASARLFDARGRVVSTVDQSRSIDAARGLRITGVLSAKPVFGQRSEGGPTPWKSTAFPALSADCTQSGKLVRTLRLDSRTSAQIFRVSAGHYQARVHQGGSLVRFIDAHGRAGAAVFGSRTLVLNPDGTTVTWTGAKTAANPRLGRYKLANGATVKLVKRSGVYGAQVTTGHGTFPVAYAKGRPSVQQDDVTLVVLGADGTLSGYIYGRAQKAPVYLGA
;
A
#
# COMPACT_ATOMS: atom_id res chain seq x y z
N MET A 1 -18.84 8.88 49.18
CA MET A 1 -18.96 10.33 48.94
C MET A 1 -18.97 10.55 47.44
N ARG A 2 -20.04 11.12 46.90
CA ARG A 2 -20.27 11.36 45.47
C ARG A 2 -19.81 12.78 45.14
N THR A 3 -18.96 12.95 44.14
CA THR A 3 -18.66 14.26 43.56
C THR A 3 -18.72 14.13 42.05
N ALA A 4 -19.84 14.60 41.50
CA ALA A 4 -20.04 14.79 40.07
C ALA A 4 -19.50 16.17 39.68
N LEU A 5 -18.76 16.26 38.57
CA LEU A 5 -18.47 17.53 37.92
C LEU A 5 -19.05 17.50 36.51
N ARG A 6 -20.06 18.35 36.30
CA ARG A 6 -20.61 18.73 34.99
C ARG A 6 -19.84 19.97 34.54
N THR A 7 -19.36 20.00 33.31
CA THR A 7 -18.92 21.26 32.68
C THR A 7 -19.44 21.34 31.26
N ALA A 8 -20.03 22.49 30.96
CA ALA A 8 -20.93 22.78 29.85
C ALA A 8 -20.21 23.09 28.53
N LEU A 9 -20.91 22.81 27.42
CA LEU A 9 -20.61 23.33 26.09
C LEU A 9 -21.12 24.76 25.95
N ALA A 10 -20.30 25.66 25.41
CA ALA A 10 -20.73 26.95 24.87
C ALA A 10 -20.65 26.90 23.33
N LEU A 11 -21.81 27.06 22.68
CA LEU A 11 -21.98 27.28 21.25
C LEU A 11 -21.96 28.78 20.99
N VAL A 12 -21.06 29.27 20.14
CA VAL A 12 -21.11 30.62 19.58
C VAL A 12 -21.47 30.51 18.12
N ALA A 13 -22.67 30.99 17.77
CA ALA A 13 -23.09 31.22 16.39
C ALA A 13 -22.73 32.67 16.02
N LEU A 14 -21.96 32.86 14.94
CA LEU A 14 -21.77 34.17 14.33
C LEU A 14 -22.58 34.22 13.03
N VAL A 15 -23.61 35.07 13.02
CA VAL A 15 -24.34 35.49 11.83
C VAL A 15 -23.75 36.82 11.40
N GLY A 16 -23.24 36.89 10.17
CA GLY A 16 -22.75 38.12 9.57
C GLY A 16 -23.23 38.21 8.12
N THR A 17 -24.30 38.97 7.91
CA THR A 17 -24.75 39.43 6.59
C THR A 17 -24.02 40.71 6.24
N ALA A 18 -23.32 40.75 5.11
CA ALA A 18 -22.85 41.98 4.50
C ALA A 18 -23.12 41.97 3.00
N THR A 19 -23.72 43.07 2.58
CA THR A 19 -24.25 43.43 1.26
C THR A 19 -23.15 43.68 0.22
N ALA A 20 -23.55 43.51 -1.04
CA ALA A 20 -22.75 43.64 -2.24
C ALA A 20 -22.20 45.05 -2.50
N SER A 21 -21.00 45.10 -3.10
CA SER A 21 -20.51 46.22 -3.89
C SER A 21 -19.93 45.66 -5.19
N VAL A 22 -20.59 45.99 -6.31
CA VAL A 22 -20.13 45.67 -7.66
C VAL A 22 -19.13 46.75 -8.07
N ALA A 23 -17.86 46.37 -8.23
CA ALA A 23 -16.85 47.19 -8.88
C ALA A 23 -16.45 46.52 -10.19
N THR A 24 -16.92 47.07 -11.31
CA THR A 24 -16.43 46.75 -12.65
C THR A 24 -15.08 47.42 -12.87
N ALA A 25 -14.00 46.65 -12.79
CA ALA A 25 -12.67 47.06 -13.25
C ALA A 25 -12.33 46.31 -14.54
N THR A 26 -12.34 47.02 -15.65
CA THR A 26 -11.76 46.60 -16.93
C THR A 26 -10.23 46.67 -16.83
N ALA A 27 -9.59 45.51 -16.63
CA ALA A 27 -8.14 45.37 -16.72
C ALA A 27 -7.78 44.69 -18.05
N ALA A 28 -6.89 45.35 -18.80
CA ALA A 28 -6.32 44.89 -20.05
C ALA A 28 -5.59 43.55 -19.88
N GLY A 29 -5.75 42.69 -20.89
CA GLY A 29 -5.26 41.31 -20.90
C GLY A 29 -3.74 41.22 -20.82
N ALA A 30 -3.24 40.82 -19.66
CA ALA A 30 -2.01 40.06 -19.57
C ALA A 30 -2.39 38.58 -19.72
N ALA A 31 -1.92 37.95 -20.80
CA ALA A 31 -2.02 36.51 -21.01
C ALA A 31 -1.24 35.81 -19.90
N THR A 32 -1.93 35.57 -18.79
CA THR A 32 -1.45 34.68 -17.73
C THR A 32 -1.53 33.29 -18.32
N ALA A 33 -0.38 32.78 -18.77
CA ALA A 33 -0.21 31.37 -19.03
C ALA A 33 -0.65 30.65 -17.76
N THR A 34 -1.89 30.16 -17.76
CA THR A 34 -2.39 29.27 -16.72
C THR A 34 -1.54 28.03 -16.89
N ALA A 35 -0.48 27.93 -16.09
CA ALA A 35 0.22 26.70 -15.87
C ALA A 35 -0.84 25.73 -15.33
N SER A 36 -1.48 25.00 -16.25
CA SER A 36 -2.11 23.74 -15.96
C SER A 36 -1.00 22.89 -15.37
N SER A 37 -0.91 22.92 -14.05
CA SER A 37 -0.29 21.88 -13.25
C SER A 37 -1.11 20.62 -13.44
N THR A 38 -1.03 20.08 -14.66
CA THR A 38 -1.20 18.66 -14.90
C THR A 38 -0.12 18.04 -14.04
N THR A 39 -0.51 17.64 -12.84
CA THR A 39 0.17 16.60 -12.09
C THR A 39 0.31 15.45 -13.08
N SER A 40 1.48 15.36 -13.71
CA SER A 40 1.81 14.28 -14.60
C SER A 40 1.67 13.02 -13.75
N ALA A 41 0.55 12.32 -13.96
CA ALA A 41 0.23 11.14 -13.17
C ALA A 41 1.45 10.23 -13.30
N CYS A 42 2.08 9.93 -12.15
CA CYS A 42 3.35 9.22 -12.05
C CYS A 42 3.20 7.78 -12.53
N VAL A 43 3.09 7.63 -13.86
CA VAL A 43 2.60 6.46 -14.56
C VAL A 43 3.46 6.26 -15.78
N ALA A 44 4.25 5.20 -15.77
CA ALA A 44 4.97 4.74 -16.93
C ALA A 44 4.19 3.57 -17.56
N ALA A 45 4.01 3.59 -18.89
CA ALA A 45 3.29 2.54 -19.60
C ALA A 45 4.09 2.07 -20.82
N LYS A 46 4.02 0.77 -21.09
CA LYS A 46 4.63 0.15 -22.28
C LYS A 46 3.71 -0.95 -22.79
N THR A 47 3.45 -0.97 -24.09
CA THR A 47 2.76 -2.08 -24.74
C THR A 47 3.80 -3.01 -25.36
N ILE A 48 3.66 -4.31 -25.12
CA ILE A 48 4.52 -5.35 -25.68
C ILE A 48 3.70 -6.39 -26.45
N PRO A 49 4.28 -7.06 -27.46
CA PRO A 49 3.62 -8.21 -28.08
C PRO A 49 3.42 -9.31 -27.04
N SER A 50 2.26 -9.96 -27.10
CA SER A 50 2.01 -11.14 -26.30
C SER A 50 2.62 -12.39 -26.93
N VAL A 51 2.89 -13.41 -26.13
CA VAL A 51 3.19 -14.77 -26.62
C VAL A 51 1.99 -15.44 -27.28
N PHE A 52 0.77 -14.93 -27.05
CA PHE A 52 -0.43 -15.32 -27.79
C PHE A 52 -0.44 -14.52 -29.10
N GLY A 53 -0.26 -15.18 -30.25
CA GLY A 53 -0.12 -14.52 -31.55
C GLY A 53 -1.18 -13.44 -31.82
N GLY A 54 -0.76 -12.25 -32.22
CA GLY A 54 -1.65 -11.11 -32.51
C GLY A 54 -2.20 -10.36 -31.28
N TRP A 55 -1.93 -10.84 -30.06
CA TRP A 55 -2.39 -10.20 -28.83
C TRP A 55 -1.32 -9.24 -28.28
N LYS A 56 -1.73 -8.34 -27.39
CA LYS A 56 -0.84 -7.32 -26.80
C LYS A 56 -0.97 -7.30 -25.29
N VAL A 57 0.10 -6.92 -24.60
CA VAL A 57 0.07 -6.67 -23.16
C VAL A 57 0.43 -5.21 -22.89
N LYS A 58 -0.45 -4.48 -22.19
CA LYS A 58 -0.12 -3.15 -21.67
C LYS A 58 0.42 -3.30 -20.25
N LEU A 59 1.69 -3.01 -20.07
CA LEU A 59 2.35 -2.88 -18.78
C LEU A 59 2.21 -1.44 -18.30
N VAL A 60 1.75 -1.26 -17.08
CA VAL A 60 1.64 0.04 -16.41
C VAL A 60 2.32 -0.06 -15.07
N ASN A 61 3.24 0.85 -14.78
CA ASN A 61 3.84 1.05 -13.47
C ASN A 61 3.39 2.42 -12.98
N SER A 62 2.71 2.49 -11.85
CA SER A 62 2.20 3.72 -11.25
C SER A 62 2.78 3.88 -9.85
N ALA A 63 3.14 5.10 -9.45
CA ALA A 63 3.53 5.37 -8.07
C ALA A 63 2.40 5.01 -7.09
N ASP A 64 1.17 5.40 -7.41
CA ASP A 64 0.02 5.22 -6.50
C ASP A 64 -0.57 3.80 -6.56
N ARG A 65 -0.61 3.20 -7.75
CA ARG A 65 -1.28 1.90 -7.99
C ARG A 65 -0.32 0.72 -8.18
N GLY A 66 0.99 0.99 -8.22
CA GLY A 66 2.05 0.04 -8.56
C GLY A 66 1.91 -0.57 -9.95
N ALA A 67 2.46 -1.78 -10.10
CA ALA A 67 2.51 -2.48 -11.38
C ALA A 67 1.20 -3.20 -11.73
N SER A 68 0.75 -3.07 -12.98
CA SER A 68 -0.37 -3.80 -13.57
C SER A 68 -0.11 -4.15 -15.03
N ALA A 69 -0.45 -5.37 -15.43
CA ALA A 69 -0.38 -5.83 -16.80
C ALA A 69 -1.77 -6.24 -17.27
N ARG A 70 -2.22 -5.68 -18.40
CA ARG A 70 -3.50 -5.98 -19.03
C ARG A 70 -3.25 -6.67 -20.36
N LEU A 71 -3.81 -7.86 -20.54
CA LEU A 71 -3.77 -8.63 -21.77
C LEU A 71 -4.95 -8.24 -22.66
N PHE A 72 -4.67 -7.91 -23.92
CA PHE A 72 -5.65 -7.51 -24.93
C PHE A 72 -5.66 -8.52 -26.07
N ASP A 73 -6.85 -8.91 -26.51
CA ASP A 73 -7.03 -9.70 -27.73
C ASP A 73 -6.77 -8.86 -29.00
N ALA A 74 -6.80 -9.51 -30.17
CA ALA A 74 -6.62 -8.84 -31.46
C ALA A 74 -7.67 -7.75 -31.74
N ARG A 75 -8.82 -7.77 -31.05
CA ARG A 75 -9.89 -6.75 -31.16
C ARG A 75 -9.72 -5.62 -30.14
N GLY A 76 -8.64 -5.62 -29.35
CA GLY A 76 -8.40 -4.63 -28.31
C GLY A 76 -9.25 -4.80 -27.04
N ARG A 77 -9.91 -5.95 -26.85
CA ARG A 77 -10.68 -6.23 -25.62
C ARG A 77 -9.76 -6.79 -24.55
N VAL A 78 -9.98 -6.37 -23.30
CA VAL A 78 -9.23 -6.88 -22.14
C VAL A 78 -9.68 -8.31 -21.85
N VAL A 79 -8.76 -9.26 -21.98
CA VAL A 79 -9.02 -10.68 -21.67
C VAL A 79 -8.64 -11.00 -20.23
N SER A 80 -7.57 -10.40 -19.73
CA SER A 80 -7.14 -10.57 -18.35
C SER A 80 -6.32 -9.38 -17.86
N THR A 81 -6.27 -9.24 -16.54
CA THR A 81 -5.51 -8.23 -15.82
C THR A 81 -4.80 -8.92 -14.67
N VAL A 82 -3.49 -8.74 -14.57
CA VAL A 82 -2.74 -9.01 -13.34
C VAL A 82 -2.27 -7.68 -12.79
N ASP A 83 -2.37 -7.52 -11.48
CA ASP A 83 -1.98 -6.31 -10.77
C ASP A 83 -1.58 -6.68 -9.34
N GLN A 84 -1.54 -5.71 -8.43
CA GLN A 84 -1.28 -5.99 -7.02
C GLN A 84 -2.33 -6.97 -6.46
N SER A 85 -3.61 -6.70 -6.64
CA SER A 85 -4.70 -7.49 -6.07
C SER A 85 -4.79 -8.92 -6.62
N ARG A 86 -4.33 -9.13 -7.85
CA ARG A 86 -4.23 -10.44 -8.51
C ARG A 86 -2.91 -10.52 -9.28
N SER A 87 -1.84 -10.88 -8.58
CA SER A 87 -0.49 -10.91 -9.16
C SER A 87 -0.24 -12.09 -10.10
N ILE A 88 -1.16 -13.06 -10.19
CA ILE A 88 -1.09 -14.20 -11.11
C ILE A 88 -2.47 -14.54 -11.68
N ASP A 89 -2.50 -14.80 -12.99
CA ASP A 89 -3.61 -15.45 -13.68
C ASP A 89 -3.03 -16.65 -14.44
N ALA A 90 -3.02 -17.80 -13.77
CA ALA A 90 -2.42 -19.01 -14.31
C ALA A 90 -3.18 -19.55 -15.53
N ALA A 91 -4.49 -19.31 -15.62
CA ALA A 91 -5.33 -19.75 -16.74
C ALA A 91 -5.01 -18.99 -18.03
N ARG A 92 -4.54 -17.73 -17.90
CA ARG A 92 -4.08 -16.91 -19.03
C ARG A 92 -2.55 -16.77 -19.11
N GLY A 93 -1.83 -17.56 -18.30
CA GLY A 93 -0.36 -17.56 -18.30
C GLY A 93 0.26 -16.20 -17.98
N LEU A 94 -0.33 -15.41 -17.07
CA LEU A 94 0.18 -14.07 -16.69
C LEU A 94 0.65 -14.06 -15.23
N ARG A 95 1.74 -13.37 -14.94
CA ARG A 95 2.15 -13.05 -13.56
C ARG A 95 2.90 -11.73 -13.46
N ILE A 96 2.89 -11.11 -12.28
CA ILE A 96 3.79 -10.02 -11.91
C ILE A 96 4.59 -10.46 -10.68
N THR A 97 5.91 -10.33 -10.77
CA THR A 97 6.81 -10.50 -9.63
C THR A 97 7.26 -9.12 -9.15
N GLY A 98 7.28 -8.91 -7.83
CA GLY A 98 7.71 -7.63 -7.26
C GLY A 98 6.74 -6.48 -7.53
N VAL A 99 5.42 -6.71 -7.38
CA VAL A 99 4.37 -5.70 -7.68
C VAL A 99 4.48 -4.41 -6.85
N LEU A 100 5.20 -4.48 -5.72
CA LEU A 100 5.54 -3.37 -4.81
C LEU A 100 7.05 -3.03 -4.82
N SER A 101 7.78 -3.60 -5.77
CA SER A 101 9.20 -3.30 -6.00
C SER A 101 9.32 -2.12 -6.96
N ALA A 102 10.44 -1.40 -6.86
CA ALA A 102 10.84 -0.42 -7.86
C ALA A 102 11.00 -1.02 -9.26
N LYS A 103 11.26 -2.33 -9.32
CA LYS A 103 11.55 -3.08 -10.55
C LYS A 103 10.59 -4.27 -10.66
N PRO A 104 9.30 -4.03 -10.94
CA PRO A 104 8.36 -5.11 -11.17
C PRO A 104 8.72 -5.83 -12.48
N VAL A 105 8.47 -7.14 -12.51
CA VAL A 105 8.71 -7.98 -13.68
C VAL A 105 7.41 -8.67 -14.07
N PHE A 106 7.01 -8.47 -15.31
CA PHE A 106 5.91 -9.20 -15.93
C PHE A 106 6.43 -10.55 -16.43
N GLY A 107 5.70 -11.62 -16.16
CA GLY A 107 5.93 -12.94 -16.73
C GLY A 107 4.74 -13.37 -17.58
N GLN A 108 5.02 -13.94 -18.75
CA GLN A 108 4.01 -14.53 -19.63
C GLN A 108 4.42 -15.91 -20.14
N ARG A 109 3.46 -16.79 -20.40
CA ARG A 109 3.64 -18.08 -21.09
C ARG A 109 2.41 -18.42 -21.95
N SER A 110 2.61 -19.25 -22.98
CA SER A 110 1.58 -19.62 -23.95
C SER A 110 0.52 -20.56 -23.39
N GLU A 111 0.83 -21.38 -22.38
CA GLU A 111 -0.12 -22.34 -21.79
C GLU A 111 0.15 -22.57 -20.28
N GLY A 112 -0.81 -23.18 -19.58
CA GLY A 112 -0.58 -23.75 -18.24
C GLY A 112 0.50 -24.84 -18.24
N GLY A 113 0.94 -25.34 -17.08
CA GLY A 113 1.92 -26.43 -17.00
C GLY A 113 3.39 -25.98 -16.87
N PRO A 114 4.37 -26.80 -17.29
CA PRO A 114 5.80 -26.59 -17.04
C PRO A 114 6.49 -25.59 -17.99
N THR A 115 5.77 -25.01 -18.95
CA THR A 115 6.33 -24.06 -19.91
C THR A 115 7.03 -22.89 -19.21
N PRO A 116 8.30 -22.61 -19.54
CA PRO A 116 9.05 -21.52 -18.93
C PRO A 116 8.37 -20.15 -19.09
N TRP A 117 8.55 -19.29 -18.09
CA TRP A 117 8.02 -17.94 -18.11
C TRP A 117 8.92 -17.00 -18.92
N LYS A 118 8.39 -16.40 -19.98
CA LYS A 118 9.03 -15.26 -20.64
C LYS A 118 8.86 -14.03 -19.76
N SER A 119 9.97 -13.45 -19.32
CA SER A 119 9.95 -12.31 -18.41
C SER A 119 10.21 -10.99 -19.15
N THR A 120 9.57 -9.91 -18.72
CA THR A 120 9.75 -8.56 -19.27
C THR A 120 9.64 -7.55 -18.14
N ALA A 121 10.62 -6.65 -18.06
CA ALA A 121 10.59 -5.58 -17.05
C ALA A 121 9.44 -4.62 -17.33
N PHE A 122 8.79 -4.15 -16.25
CA PHE A 122 7.88 -3.02 -16.35
C PHE A 122 8.64 -1.75 -16.75
N PRO A 123 7.95 -0.79 -17.40
CA PRO A 123 8.54 0.52 -17.61
C PRO A 123 8.89 1.15 -16.25
N ALA A 124 10.10 1.70 -16.17
CA ALA A 124 10.54 2.38 -14.96
C ALA A 124 9.75 3.69 -14.80
N LEU A 125 9.38 4.01 -13.56
CA LEU A 125 8.93 5.36 -13.23
C LEU A 125 10.13 6.31 -13.34
N SER A 126 9.91 7.56 -13.78
CA SER A 126 10.96 8.57 -13.68
C SER A 126 11.31 8.80 -12.21
N ALA A 127 12.52 9.31 -11.93
CA ALA A 127 12.94 9.63 -10.57
C ALA A 127 11.93 10.58 -9.91
N ASP A 128 11.45 11.59 -10.66
CA ASP A 128 10.45 12.57 -10.24
C ASP A 128 9.10 11.91 -9.93
N CYS A 129 8.73 10.88 -10.70
CA CYS A 129 7.51 10.10 -10.48
C CYS A 129 7.56 9.25 -9.22
N THR A 130 8.76 8.85 -8.79
CA THR A 130 8.89 8.26 -7.46
C THR A 130 8.77 9.35 -6.39
N GLN A 131 9.26 10.57 -6.67
CA GLN A 131 9.35 11.78 -5.83
C GLN A 131 8.10 12.64 -5.73
N SER A 132 6.89 12.05 -5.80
CA SER A 132 5.70 12.80 -5.39
C SER A 132 5.76 13.16 -3.90
N GLY A 133 5.82 14.45 -3.59
CA GLY A 133 5.74 14.99 -2.24
C GLY A 133 7.04 15.60 -1.70
N LYS A 134 6.92 16.42 -0.64
CA LYS A 134 8.05 17.02 0.06
C LYS A 134 8.72 15.96 0.94
N LEU A 135 10.02 15.72 0.78
CA LEU A 135 10.78 14.90 1.72
C LEU A 135 10.67 15.52 3.12
N VAL A 136 10.11 14.76 4.06
CA VAL A 136 9.94 15.19 5.45
C VAL A 136 11.10 14.71 6.31
N ARG A 137 11.50 13.44 6.13
CA ARG A 137 12.61 12.84 6.87
C ARG A 137 13.13 11.57 6.21
N THR A 138 14.35 11.19 6.56
CA THR A 138 14.93 9.88 6.26
C THR A 138 15.06 9.09 7.54
N LEU A 139 14.37 7.96 7.63
CA LEU A 139 14.45 7.03 8.75
C LEU A 139 15.51 5.96 8.45
N ARG A 140 16.55 5.87 9.28
CA ARG A 140 17.50 4.75 9.19
C ARG A 140 16.94 3.56 9.94
N LEU A 141 16.77 2.44 9.24
CA LEU A 141 16.17 1.22 9.79
C LEU A 141 17.24 0.22 10.27
N ASP A 142 18.37 0.17 9.55
CA ASP A 142 19.62 -0.47 9.98
C ASP A 142 20.82 0.11 9.20
N SER A 143 21.98 -0.56 9.25
CA SER A 143 23.20 -0.10 8.58
C SER A 143 23.11 -0.06 7.05
N ARG A 144 22.22 -0.84 6.43
CA ARG A 144 22.06 -0.95 4.98
C ARG A 144 20.69 -0.50 4.48
N THR A 145 19.74 -0.24 5.38
CA THR A 145 18.35 0.00 5.04
C THR A 145 17.88 1.35 5.57
N SER A 146 17.31 2.17 4.70
CA SER A 146 16.70 3.46 5.04
C SER A 146 15.33 3.60 4.42
N ALA A 147 14.45 4.39 5.02
CA ALA A 147 13.16 4.77 4.47
C ALA A 147 13.10 6.30 4.33
N GLN A 148 13.00 6.80 3.11
CA GLN A 148 12.72 8.20 2.85
C GLN A 148 11.22 8.43 2.91
N ILE A 149 10.77 9.35 3.76
CA ILE A 149 9.35 9.63 4.00
C ILE A 149 8.97 10.96 3.36
N PHE A 150 8.01 10.92 2.45
CA PHE A 150 7.53 12.06 1.69
C PHE A 150 6.11 12.40 2.12
N ARG A 151 5.82 13.69 2.31
CA ARG A 151 4.47 14.22 2.46
C ARG A 151 3.94 14.59 1.09
N VAL A 152 2.93 13.86 0.63
CA VAL A 152 2.28 14.11 -0.66
C VAL A 152 1.22 15.19 -0.51
N SER A 153 0.36 15.06 0.51
CA SER A 153 -0.66 16.04 0.90
C SER A 153 -1.02 15.88 2.38
N ALA A 154 -2.03 16.59 2.88
CA ALA A 154 -2.53 16.36 4.24
C ALA A 154 -3.19 14.98 4.35
N GLY A 155 -2.79 14.16 5.32
CA GLY A 155 -3.31 12.79 5.46
C GLY A 155 -2.78 11.79 4.42
N HIS A 156 -1.74 12.16 3.66
CA HIS A 156 -1.16 11.31 2.61
C HIS A 156 0.36 11.36 2.64
N TYR A 157 0.96 10.24 3.02
CA TYR A 157 2.41 10.06 3.05
C TYR A 157 2.82 8.85 2.24
N GLN A 158 4.04 8.90 1.72
CA GLN A 158 4.68 7.80 1.03
C GLN A 158 6.05 7.51 1.65
N ALA A 159 6.44 6.24 1.71
CA ALA A 159 7.78 5.84 2.11
C ALA A 159 8.47 5.05 1.00
N ARG A 160 9.74 5.38 0.78
CA ARG A 160 10.65 4.66 -0.10
C ARG A 160 11.73 3.97 0.70
N VAL A 161 11.64 2.65 0.78
CA VAL A 161 12.60 1.84 1.52
C VAL A 161 13.72 1.44 0.58
N HIS A 162 14.93 1.89 0.88
CA HIS A 162 16.16 1.56 0.16
C HIS A 162 16.96 0.55 0.96
N GLN A 163 17.57 -0.43 0.29
CA GLN A 163 18.52 -1.37 0.86
C GLN A 163 19.78 -1.38 0.00
N GLY A 164 20.94 -1.08 0.58
CA GLY A 164 22.20 -0.95 -0.17
C GLY A 164 22.11 0.08 -1.30
N GLY A 165 21.44 1.21 -1.06
CA GLY A 165 21.19 2.26 -2.06
C GLY A 165 20.11 1.96 -3.09
N SER A 166 19.60 0.72 -3.17
CA SER A 166 18.56 0.33 -4.12
C SER A 166 17.17 0.41 -3.51
N LEU A 167 16.20 0.98 -4.22
CA LEU A 167 14.79 0.99 -3.81
C LEU A 167 14.22 -0.44 -3.80
N VAL A 168 13.82 -0.94 -2.63
CA VAL A 168 13.31 -2.31 -2.45
C VAL A 168 11.81 -2.36 -2.13
N ARG A 169 11.25 -1.32 -1.51
CA ARG A 169 9.81 -1.24 -1.21
C ARG A 169 9.31 0.18 -1.34
N PHE A 170 8.04 0.27 -1.72
CA PHE A 170 7.25 1.47 -1.68
C PHE A 170 6.06 1.26 -0.73
N ILE A 171 5.78 2.25 0.11
CA ILE A 171 4.65 2.25 1.04
C ILE A 171 3.82 3.50 0.76
N ASP A 172 2.51 3.32 0.60
CA ASP A 172 1.55 4.40 0.44
C ASP A 172 0.57 4.39 1.61
N ALA A 173 0.48 5.53 2.31
CA ALA A 173 -0.41 5.75 3.44
C ALA A 173 -1.34 6.91 3.12
N HIS A 174 -2.43 6.62 2.42
CA HIS A 174 -3.48 7.56 2.02
C HIS A 174 -4.81 7.19 2.69
N GLY A 175 -5.22 7.97 3.70
CA GLY A 175 -6.44 7.71 4.49
C GLY A 175 -6.43 6.43 5.33
N ARG A 176 -5.41 5.58 5.19
CA ARG A 176 -5.14 4.38 6.00
C ARG A 176 -3.65 4.09 6.04
N ALA A 177 -3.21 3.40 7.08
CA ALA A 177 -1.81 3.01 7.21
C ALA A 177 -1.38 2.07 6.07
N GLY A 178 -0.15 2.26 5.59
CA GLY A 178 0.54 1.35 4.69
C GLY A 178 1.65 0.63 5.43
N ALA A 179 2.02 -0.58 4.97
CA ALA A 179 3.15 -1.29 5.56
C ALA A 179 3.98 -2.02 4.51
N ALA A 180 5.23 -2.31 4.87
CA ALA A 180 6.10 -3.23 4.15
C ALA A 180 6.77 -4.20 5.13
N VAL A 181 6.85 -5.46 4.70
CA VAL A 181 7.66 -6.49 5.33
C VAL A 181 8.85 -6.78 4.41
N PHE A 182 10.07 -6.67 4.94
CA PHE A 182 11.32 -6.91 4.21
C PHE A 182 12.36 -7.53 5.14
N GLY A 183 12.85 -8.72 4.78
CA GLY A 183 13.65 -9.54 5.69
C GLY A 183 12.87 -9.83 6.98
N SER A 184 13.51 -9.64 8.13
CA SER A 184 12.89 -9.79 9.46
C SER A 184 12.20 -8.52 9.97
N ARG A 185 12.24 -7.41 9.21
CA ARG A 185 11.70 -6.11 9.63
C ARG A 185 10.32 -5.84 9.05
N THR A 186 9.50 -5.17 9.85
CA THR A 186 8.24 -4.56 9.42
C THR A 186 8.34 -3.05 9.62
N LEU A 187 7.91 -2.28 8.61
CA LEU A 187 7.72 -0.84 8.69
C LEU A 187 6.26 -0.53 8.39
N VAL A 188 5.64 0.26 9.25
CA VAL A 188 4.31 0.85 9.06
C VAL A 188 4.47 2.35 8.90
N LEU A 189 3.76 2.91 7.93
CA LEU A 189 3.61 4.34 7.71
C LEU A 189 2.14 4.70 7.92
N ASN A 190 1.88 5.63 8.83
CA ASN A 190 0.54 6.14 9.09
C ASN A 190 0.21 7.33 8.17
N PRO A 191 -1.08 7.64 7.95
CA PRO A 191 -1.51 8.78 7.12
C PRO A 191 -1.09 10.16 7.64
N ASP A 192 -0.75 10.28 8.93
CA ASP A 192 -0.18 11.48 9.53
C ASP A 192 1.33 11.60 9.34
N GLY A 193 1.94 10.61 8.68
CA GLY A 193 3.36 10.53 8.44
C GLY A 193 4.16 9.96 9.60
N THR A 194 3.55 9.54 10.71
CA THR A 194 4.24 8.78 11.75
C THR A 194 4.58 7.36 11.28
N THR A 195 5.60 6.76 11.89
CA THR A 195 6.12 5.46 11.47
C THR A 195 6.33 4.56 12.68
N VAL A 196 6.00 3.27 12.53
CA VAL A 196 6.28 2.23 13.53
C VAL A 196 7.13 1.14 12.87
N THR A 197 8.17 0.67 13.55
CA THR A 197 9.09 -0.36 13.01
C THR A 197 9.50 -1.36 14.08
N TRP A 198 9.62 -2.62 13.69
CA TRP A 198 10.09 -3.70 14.58
C TRP A 198 10.66 -4.88 13.80
N THR A 199 11.35 -5.77 14.51
CA THR A 199 12.05 -6.92 13.96
C THR A 199 11.57 -8.22 14.62
N GLY A 200 11.50 -9.32 13.87
CA GLY A 200 11.43 -10.69 14.40
C GLY A 200 10.06 -11.17 14.91
N ALA A 201 9.08 -10.29 15.12
CA ALA A 201 7.76 -10.66 15.62
C ALA A 201 6.78 -11.02 14.51
N LYS A 202 7.15 -12.01 13.70
CA LYS A 202 6.34 -12.49 12.57
C LYS A 202 6.29 -14.00 12.45
N THR A 203 5.26 -14.52 11.80
CA THR A 203 5.19 -15.92 11.34
C THR A 203 6.13 -16.17 10.16
N ALA A 204 6.35 -17.44 9.81
CA ALA A 204 6.88 -17.80 8.50
C ALA A 204 5.92 -17.38 7.37
N ALA A 205 6.43 -17.35 6.14
CA ALA A 205 5.61 -17.18 4.94
C ALA A 205 4.69 -18.38 4.75
N ASN A 206 3.49 -18.17 4.19
CA ASN A 206 2.43 -19.18 4.08
C ASN A 206 2.14 -19.92 5.40
N PRO A 207 1.83 -19.19 6.50
CA PRO A 207 1.52 -19.83 7.77
C PRO A 207 0.20 -20.61 7.69
N ARG A 208 -0.01 -21.50 8.66
CA ARG A 208 -1.24 -22.29 8.79
C ARG A 208 -2.45 -21.37 8.93
N LEU A 209 -3.56 -21.71 8.29
CA LEU A 209 -4.82 -20.99 8.53
C LEU A 209 -5.37 -21.35 9.92
N GLY A 210 -6.04 -20.40 10.59
CA GLY A 210 -6.55 -20.58 11.94
C GLY A 210 -6.29 -19.39 12.84
N ARG A 211 -6.34 -19.60 14.14
CA ARG A 211 -6.19 -18.59 15.18
C ARG A 211 -4.75 -18.49 15.65
N TYR A 212 -4.29 -17.26 15.85
CA TYR A 212 -2.99 -16.93 16.40
C TYR A 212 -3.15 -16.05 17.63
N LYS A 213 -2.31 -16.24 18.64
CA LYS A 213 -2.22 -15.39 19.84
C LYS A 213 -1.03 -14.44 19.72
N LEU A 214 -1.26 -13.16 20.00
CA LEU A 214 -0.23 -12.14 20.10
C LEU A 214 0.29 -12.03 21.55
N ALA A 215 1.38 -11.29 21.74
CA ALA A 215 2.06 -11.17 23.03
C ALA A 215 1.20 -10.51 24.14
N ASN A 216 0.22 -9.68 23.77
CA ASN A 216 -0.74 -9.07 24.70
C ASN A 216 -2.01 -9.90 24.90
N GLY A 217 -2.09 -11.11 24.32
CA GLY A 217 -3.26 -11.96 24.39
C GLY A 217 -4.33 -11.69 23.33
N ALA A 218 -4.20 -10.63 22.52
CA ALA A 218 -5.05 -10.44 21.34
C ALA A 218 -4.96 -11.65 20.41
N THR A 219 -6.04 -11.93 19.70
CA THR A 219 -6.09 -13.05 18.75
C THR A 219 -6.27 -12.56 17.32
N VAL A 220 -5.65 -13.28 16.39
CA VAL A 220 -5.76 -13.03 14.96
C VAL A 220 -6.28 -14.30 14.30
N LYS A 221 -7.46 -14.25 13.68
CA LYS A 221 -7.97 -15.32 12.82
C LYS A 221 -7.44 -15.09 11.41
N LEU A 222 -6.53 -15.95 10.96
CA LEU A 222 -6.02 -15.97 9.61
C LEU A 222 -6.91 -16.85 8.73
N VAL A 223 -7.43 -16.27 7.65
CA VAL A 223 -8.28 -16.92 6.67
C VAL A 223 -7.70 -16.74 5.26
N LYS A 224 -8.18 -17.55 4.31
CA LYS A 224 -7.82 -17.40 2.89
C LYS A 224 -9.09 -17.49 2.05
N ARG A 225 -9.33 -16.51 1.18
CA ARG A 225 -10.46 -16.48 0.26
C ARG A 225 -9.94 -16.20 -1.14
N SER A 226 -10.26 -17.07 -2.10
CA SER A 226 -9.85 -16.93 -3.50
C SER A 226 -8.33 -16.68 -3.65
N GLY A 227 -7.52 -17.41 -2.89
CA GLY A 227 -6.06 -17.28 -2.91
C GLY A 227 -5.48 -16.11 -2.11
N VAL A 228 -6.31 -15.19 -1.60
CA VAL A 228 -5.88 -14.01 -0.85
C VAL A 228 -6.01 -14.23 0.65
N TYR A 229 -4.96 -13.96 1.40
CA TYR A 229 -4.99 -14.01 2.86
C TYR A 229 -5.79 -12.85 3.44
N GLY A 230 -6.54 -13.12 4.50
CA GLY A 230 -7.23 -12.14 5.31
C GLY A 230 -7.00 -12.39 6.80
N ALA A 231 -7.01 -11.32 7.60
CA ALA A 231 -6.85 -11.40 9.04
C ALA A 231 -8.04 -10.71 9.72
N GLN A 232 -8.59 -11.36 10.74
CA GLN A 232 -9.53 -10.75 11.68
C GLN A 232 -8.82 -10.58 13.02
N VAL A 233 -8.71 -9.36 13.53
CA VAL A 233 -8.07 -9.11 14.83
C VAL A 233 -9.15 -8.96 15.90
N THR A 234 -8.98 -9.63 17.03
CA THR A 234 -9.80 -9.49 18.23
C THR A 234 -8.91 -9.06 19.38
N THR A 235 -9.18 -7.89 19.96
CA THR A 235 -8.45 -7.29 21.08
C THR A 235 -9.38 -7.03 22.26
N GLY A 236 -8.89 -6.38 23.31
CA GLY A 236 -9.73 -5.90 24.42
C GLY A 236 -10.74 -4.83 23.97
N HIS A 237 -10.54 -4.20 22.81
CA HIS A 237 -11.39 -3.16 22.24
C HIS A 237 -12.44 -3.71 21.26
N GLY A 238 -12.50 -5.04 21.08
CA GLY A 238 -13.49 -5.71 20.24
C GLY A 238 -12.88 -6.47 19.07
N THR A 239 -13.74 -6.81 18.09
CA THR A 239 -13.35 -7.58 16.91
C THR A 239 -13.42 -6.72 15.66
N PHE A 240 -12.30 -6.62 14.96
CA PHE A 240 -12.17 -5.89 13.71
C PHE A 240 -12.75 -6.72 12.55
N PRO A 241 -13.22 -6.08 11.46
CA PRO A 241 -13.60 -6.81 10.25
C PRO A 241 -12.38 -7.47 9.61
N VAL A 242 -12.62 -8.52 8.81
CA VAL A 242 -11.54 -9.21 8.08
C VAL A 242 -10.90 -8.25 7.07
N ALA A 243 -9.62 -7.93 7.26
CA ALA A 243 -8.83 -7.18 6.30
C ALA A 243 -8.04 -8.14 5.39
N TYR A 244 -8.21 -8.02 4.08
CA TYR A 244 -7.52 -8.85 3.09
C TYR A 244 -6.28 -8.17 2.52
N ALA A 245 -5.15 -8.87 2.50
CA ALA A 245 -3.89 -8.40 1.92
C ALA A 245 -3.86 -8.62 0.39
N LYS A 246 -4.71 -7.87 -0.33
CA LYS A 246 -4.84 -7.91 -1.80
C LYS A 246 -3.63 -7.27 -2.47
N GLY A 247 -2.51 -7.99 -2.52
CA GLY A 247 -1.29 -7.53 -3.18
C GLY A 247 -0.40 -6.60 -2.39
N ARG A 248 -0.91 -6.07 -1.29
CA ARG A 248 -0.18 -5.22 -0.36
C ARG A 248 -0.48 -5.61 1.07
N PRO A 249 0.48 -5.39 1.99
CA PRO A 249 0.22 -5.66 3.39
C PRO A 249 -1.00 -4.87 3.87
N SER A 250 -1.86 -5.50 4.65
CA SER A 250 -2.95 -4.83 5.35
C SER A 250 -2.54 -4.56 6.79
N VAL A 251 -2.86 -3.38 7.28
CA VAL A 251 -2.63 -2.96 8.67
C VAL A 251 -3.96 -2.92 9.41
N GLN A 252 -4.03 -3.56 10.57
CA GLN A 252 -5.10 -3.41 11.55
C GLN A 252 -4.47 -2.90 12.84
N GLN A 253 -5.11 -1.93 13.49
CA GLN A 253 -4.52 -1.24 14.62
C GLN A 253 -5.61 -0.80 15.61
N ASP A 254 -5.32 -0.94 16.90
CA ASP A 254 -5.91 -0.18 17.99
C ASP A 254 -4.82 0.63 18.73
N ASP A 255 -5.14 1.17 19.89
CA ASP A 255 -4.24 1.98 20.73
C ASP A 255 -3.04 1.21 21.30
N VAL A 256 -3.11 -0.12 21.39
CA VAL A 256 -2.07 -0.96 22.03
C VAL A 256 -1.48 -2.04 21.12
N THR A 257 -2.16 -2.38 20.02
CA THR A 257 -1.89 -3.50 19.13
C THR A 257 -1.86 -3.02 17.68
N LEU A 258 -0.83 -3.43 16.96
CA LEU A 258 -0.74 -3.26 15.52
C LEU A 258 -0.45 -4.61 14.88
N VAL A 259 -1.24 -4.97 13.87
CA VAL A 259 -1.10 -6.22 13.11
C VAL A 259 -0.89 -5.89 11.64
N VAL A 260 0.19 -6.41 11.08
CA VAL A 260 0.48 -6.37 9.64
C VAL A 260 0.32 -7.77 9.07
N LEU A 261 -0.57 -7.91 8.09
CA LEU A 261 -0.71 -9.13 7.29
C LEU A 261 -0.06 -8.89 5.93
N GLY A 262 0.99 -9.64 5.61
CA GLY A 262 1.62 -9.68 4.30
C GLY A 262 0.79 -10.40 3.24
N ALA A 263 1.05 -10.10 1.96
CA ALA A 263 0.34 -10.74 0.84
C ALA A 263 0.61 -12.25 0.74
N ASP A 264 1.71 -12.73 1.31
CA ASP A 264 2.08 -14.15 1.43
C ASP A 264 1.51 -14.82 2.69
N GLY A 265 0.64 -14.12 3.43
CA GLY A 265 0.02 -14.59 4.67
C GLY A 265 0.86 -14.35 5.92
N THR A 266 2.09 -13.83 5.80
CA THR A 266 2.94 -13.53 6.95
C THR A 266 2.21 -12.59 7.92
N LEU A 267 2.00 -13.03 9.15
CA LEU A 267 1.43 -12.21 10.22
C LEU A 267 2.56 -11.63 11.07
N SER A 268 2.56 -10.32 11.25
CA SER A 268 3.52 -9.58 12.07
C SER A 268 2.78 -8.73 13.09
N GLY A 269 3.08 -8.90 14.37
CA GLY A 269 2.43 -8.17 15.47
C GLY A 269 3.39 -7.20 16.14
N TYR A 270 2.90 -6.00 16.45
CA TYR A 270 3.57 -5.02 17.28
C TYR A 270 2.69 -4.64 18.46
N ILE A 271 3.21 -4.76 19.68
CA ILE A 271 2.54 -4.33 20.90
C ILE A 271 3.29 -3.15 21.49
N TYR A 272 2.61 -2.01 21.68
CA TYR A 272 3.22 -0.83 22.28
C TYR A 272 3.70 -1.11 23.70
N GLY A 273 4.91 -0.65 24.02
CA GLY A 273 5.50 -0.78 25.36
C GLY A 273 5.87 -2.22 25.76
N ARG A 274 5.88 -3.19 24.84
CA ARG A 274 6.23 -4.59 25.15
C ARG A 274 7.33 -5.16 24.26
N ALA A 275 7.96 -6.22 24.76
CA ALA A 275 8.84 -7.04 23.94
C ALA A 275 8.05 -7.74 22.82
N GLN A 276 8.55 -7.63 21.60
CA GLN A 276 7.88 -8.18 20.43
C GLN A 276 8.12 -9.69 20.33
N LYS A 277 7.06 -10.47 20.11
CA LYS A 277 7.13 -11.93 19.98
C LYS A 277 6.36 -12.38 18.74
N ALA A 278 6.84 -13.44 18.10
CA ALA A 278 6.13 -14.05 16.99
C ALA A 278 4.72 -14.54 17.42
N PRO A 279 3.69 -14.39 16.57
CA PRO A 279 2.36 -14.92 16.87
C PRO A 279 2.39 -16.46 17.08
N VAL A 280 1.68 -16.93 18.11
CA VAL A 280 1.62 -18.36 18.48
C VAL A 280 0.35 -18.98 17.89
N TYR A 281 0.48 -20.08 17.14
CA TYR A 281 -0.67 -20.78 16.57
C TYR A 281 -1.50 -21.49 17.64
N LEU A 282 -2.83 -21.31 17.62
CA LEU A 282 -3.77 -21.87 18.59
C LEU A 282 -4.64 -23.01 18.04
N GLY A 283 -4.67 -23.23 16.72
CA GLY A 283 -5.61 -24.14 16.07
C GLY A 283 -6.56 -23.44 15.10
N ALA A 284 -7.35 -24.22 14.36
CA ALA A 284 -8.32 -23.72 13.38
C ALA A 284 -9.54 -23.07 14.05
#